data_AF-A0A9E3XI44-F1
#
_entry.id   AF-A0A9E3XI44-F1
#
_cell.length_a   1.000
_cell.length_b   1.000
_cell.length_c   1.000
_cell.angle_alpha   90.00
_cell.angle_beta   90.00
_cell.angle_gamma   90.00
#
_symmetry.space_group_name_H-M   'P 1'
#
loop_
_entity.id
_entity.type
_entity.pdbx_description
1 polymer ?
#
loop_
_entity_poly.entity_id
_entity_poly.type
_entity_poly.pdbx_seq_one_letter_code
_entity_poly.pdbx_strand_id
1 'polypeptide(L)' 'AGANHTTQPRRVMTIIYMDEAMQLKAPANVHQQADWDAWCPGAEIGEVIDTEINPVIYRM' A
#
# COMPACT_ATOMS: atom_id res chain seq x y z
N ALA A 1 -10.48 12.05 11.10
CA ALA A 1 -11.13 11.22 12.14
C ALA A 1 -11.47 12.09 13.35
N GLY A 2 -12.63 11.89 13.99
CA GLY A 2 -13.05 12.66 15.18
C GLY A 2 -12.35 12.23 16.47
N ALA A 3 -12.42 13.09 17.49
CA ALA A 3 -11.87 12.86 18.81
C ALA A 3 -12.55 11.66 19.51
N ASN A 4 -11.80 10.94 20.33
CA ASN A 4 -12.35 9.90 21.19
C ASN A 4 -12.75 10.53 22.53
N HIS A 5 -14.05 10.53 22.84
CA HIS A 5 -14.61 11.11 24.07
C HIS A 5 -14.73 10.09 25.22
N THR A 6 -14.25 8.87 25.03
CA THR A 6 -14.30 7.80 26.03
C THR A 6 -12.92 7.56 26.64
N THR A 7 -12.89 6.91 27.80
CA THR A 7 -11.65 6.44 28.46
C THR A 7 -11.08 5.16 27.83
N GLN A 8 -11.75 4.60 26.83
CA GLN A 8 -11.33 3.36 26.17
C GLN A 8 -10.61 3.67 24.85
N PRO A 9 -9.42 3.10 24.57
CA PRO A 9 -8.72 3.32 23.32
C PRO A 9 -9.53 2.87 22.09
N ARG A 10 -9.61 3.73 21.05
CA ARG A 10 -10.13 3.34 19.74
C ARG A 10 -9.11 2.43 19.05
N ARG A 11 -9.52 1.21 18.70
CA ARG A 11 -8.70 0.24 17.96
C ARG A 11 -9.31 0.04 16.58
N VAL A 12 -8.51 0.21 15.54
CA VAL A 12 -8.93 0.05 14.13
C VAL A 12 -7.81 -0.66 13.37
N MET A 13 -8.20 -1.42 12.35
CA MET A 13 -7.29 -1.95 11.33
C MET A 13 -7.65 -1.28 10.01
N THR A 14 -6.66 -0.71 9.34
CA THR A 14 -6.82 -0.13 8.01
C THR A 14 -6.19 -1.08 7.00
N ILE A 15 -6.93 -1.41 5.95
CA ILE A 15 -6.44 -2.21 4.83
C ILE A 15 -6.61 -1.37 3.56
N ILE A 16 -5.57 -1.31 2.74
CA ILE A 16 -5.59 -0.64 1.45
C ILE A 16 -5.63 -1.73 0.37
N TYR A 17 -6.69 -1.74 -0.43
CA TYR A 17 -6.77 -2.60 -1.61
C TYR A 17 -6.40 -1.80 -2.84
N MET A 18 -5.64 -2.41 -3.73
CA MET A 18 -5.22 -1.86 -5.01
C MET A 18 -5.85 -2.67 -6.14
N ASP A 19 -5.94 -2.08 -7.33
CA ASP A 19 -6.35 -2.79 -8.53
C ASP A 19 -5.37 -3.94 -8.83
N GLU A 20 -5.87 -5.11 -9.25
CA GLU A 20 -5.03 -6.29 -9.50
C GLU A 20 -4.00 -6.08 -10.63
N ALA A 21 -4.26 -5.12 -11.53
CA ALA A 21 -3.39 -4.75 -12.63
C ALA A 21 -2.64 -3.44 -12.35
N MET A 22 -2.63 -2.94 -11.11
CA MET A 22 -1.89 -1.74 -10.74
C MET A 22 -0.39 -1.96 -10.98
N GLN A 23 0.21 -1.06 -11.76
CA GLN A 23 1.64 -1.09 -12.08
C GLN A 23 2.41 -0.08 -11.23
N LEU A 24 3.64 -0.44 -10.89
CA LEU A 24 4.51 0.48 -10.16
C LEU A 24 4.89 1.66 -11.06
N LYS A 25 4.56 2.86 -10.60
CA LYS A 25 4.92 4.11 -11.27
C LYS A 25 6.33 4.55 -10.85
N ALA A 26 7.10 5.10 -11.79
CA ALA A 26 8.35 5.80 -11.46
C ALA A 26 8.09 6.94 -10.45
N PRO A 27 8.92 7.06 -9.40
CA PRO A 27 8.75 8.08 -8.37
C PRO A 27 9.01 9.48 -8.93
N ALA A 28 8.15 10.42 -8.57
CA ALA A 28 8.28 11.83 -8.95
C ALA A 28 8.97 12.69 -7.87
N ASN A 29 9.19 12.14 -6.68
CA ASN A 29 9.86 12.79 -5.56
C ASN A 29 10.43 11.78 -4.57
N VAL A 30 11.22 12.26 -3.61
CA VAL A 30 11.90 11.44 -2.61
C VAL A 30 10.95 10.67 -1.68
N HIS A 31 9.74 11.17 -1.45
CA HIS A 31 8.75 10.50 -0.62
C HIS A 31 8.16 9.28 -1.34
N GLN A 32 7.91 9.39 -2.65
CA GLN A 32 7.46 8.25 -3.45
C GLN A 32 8.53 7.16 -3.56
N GLN A 33 9.82 7.54 -3.63
CA GLN A 33 10.90 6.56 -3.56
C GLN A 33 10.93 5.85 -2.20
N ALA A 34 10.82 6.61 -1.10
CA ALA A 34 10.79 6.03 0.24
C ALA A 34 9.58 5.10 0.45
N ASP A 35 8.41 5.45 -0.10
CA ASP A 35 7.23 4.59 -0.08
C ASP A 35 7.46 3.30 -0.86
N TRP A 36 8.11 3.37 -2.02
CA TRP A 36 8.48 2.18 -2.79
C TRP A 36 9.45 1.30 -1.99
N ASP A 37 10.55 1.86 -1.50
CA ASP A 37 11.58 1.12 -0.75
C ASP A 37 11.00 0.42 0.48
N ALA A 38 10.03 1.03 1.16
CA ALA A 38 9.40 0.50 2.36
C ALA A 38 8.24 -0.47 2.07
N TRP A 39 7.40 -0.16 1.08
CA TRP A 39 6.09 -0.82 0.91
C TRP A 39 5.93 -1.58 -0.39
N CYS A 40 6.78 -1.38 -1.41
CA CYS A 40 6.74 -2.16 -2.64
C CYS A 40 8.10 -2.83 -2.97
N PRO A 41 8.80 -3.45 -1.99
CA PRO A 41 10.05 -4.13 -2.28
C PRO A 41 9.82 -5.26 -3.29
N GLY A 42 10.75 -5.39 -4.24
CA GLY A 42 10.67 -6.36 -5.33
C GLY A 42 9.73 -5.98 -6.49
N ALA A 43 8.99 -4.86 -6.38
CA ALA A 43 8.22 -4.35 -7.50
C ALA A 43 9.13 -3.61 -8.50
N GLU A 44 8.84 -3.74 -9.79
CA GLU A 44 9.60 -3.12 -10.88
C GLU A 44 8.75 -2.07 -11.60
N ILE A 45 9.36 -0.96 -12.03
CA ILE A 45 8.64 0.14 -12.69
C ILE A 45 7.98 -0.38 -13.97
N GLY A 46 6.67 -0.14 -14.10
CA GLY A 46 5.86 -0.57 -15.24
C GLY A 46 5.31 -1.99 -15.13
N GLU A 47 5.75 -2.77 -14.14
CA GLU A 47 5.25 -4.11 -13.89
C GLU A 47 4.11 -4.10 -12.86
N VAL A 48 3.26 -5.12 -12.90
CA VAL A 48 2.19 -5.31 -11.91
C VAL A 48 2.79 -5.51 -10.52
N ILE A 49 2.23 -4.85 -9.51
CA ILE A 49 2.65 -5.00 -8.12
C ILE A 49 2.06 -6.30 -7.55
N ASP A 50 2.66 -7.42 -7.94
CA ASP A 50 2.37 -8.76 -7.39
C ASP A 50 3.63 -9.27 -6.69
N THR A 51 3.84 -8.83 -5.45
CA THR A 51 5.05 -9.10 -4.67
C THR A 51 4.72 -9.75 -3.33
N GLU A 52 5.74 -10.24 -2.61
CA GLU A 52 5.57 -11.00 -1.36
C GLU A 52 4.66 -10.29 -0.33
N ILE A 53 4.82 -8.98 -0.15
CA ILE A 53 4.04 -8.22 0.83
C ILE A 53 2.77 -7.56 0.24
N ASN A 54 2.69 -7.46 -1.10
CA ASN A 54 1.50 -6.97 -1.81
C ASN A 54 1.08 -8.00 -2.87
N PRO A 55 0.59 -9.18 -2.46
CA PRO A 55 0.18 -10.20 -3.41
C PRO A 55 -1.15 -9.84 -4.06
N VAL A 56 -1.34 -10.27 -5.31
CA VAL A 56 -2.68 -10.30 -5.89
C VAL A 56 -3.50 -11.38 -5.17
N ILE A 57 -4.53 -10.93 -4.43
CA ILE A 57 -5.36 -11.81 -3.60
C ILE A 57 -6.57 -12.41 -4.33
N TYR A 58 -6.91 -11.90 -5.51
CA TYR A 58 -8.04 -12.35 -6.33
C TYR A 58 -7.81 -11.99 -7.80
N ARG A 59 -8.22 -12.88 -8.72
CA ARG A 59 -8.36 -12.64 -10.17
C ARG A 59 -9.62 -13.35 -10.67
N MET A 60 -10.28 -12.78 -11.68
CA MET A 60 -11.48 -13.38 -12.31
C MET A 60 -11.15 -14.44 -13.35
#